data_AF-A0A948XJE4-F1
#
_entry.id   AF-A0A948XJE4-F1
#
_cell.length_a   1.000
_cell.length_b   1.000
_cell.length_c   1.000
_cell.angle_alpha   90.00
_cell.angle_beta   90.00
_cell.angle_gamma   90.00
#
_symmetry.space_group_name_H-M   'P 1'
#
loop_
_entity.id
_entity.type
_entity.pdbx_description
1 polymer ?
#
loop_
_entity_poly.entity_id
_entity_poly.type
_entity_poly.pdbx_seq_one_letter_code
_entity_poly.pdbx_strand_id
1 'polypeptide(L)'
;MEQEISIDDICRTVTRKNVNFKTILTSHYEVFDMIDNMEQAYLGSRSFDVSFIESNCKNISSNIYKIIESLNCLCDNRYEILISVLENLLAKINKELAKFSETLDEATAAEISNKRKDFDKTESADIVLANVLKYIAQLNLNVNSHNFNLKECRSIRDILYFAYEMSSREFFDCRKKEAFCTEKIARRLVIDIPMQWWIVDLDGCFNKGIDADTVRLEDIKSAPMLTLWEGITAVPWKGPPIDTKGFLSVMFSATMDRSLVPGMRSRYAVRNYFIISSNFCHLSSRFGFHFSTVEASFGQKPGENYLCFSFNGGGADPVRKARRANLIKIILEKFDFWVEVKDDLVFAWLEGHKGNYLDDRLKILGHLVMHTRQLDMVLSSNARVNWYVEETLKQISSFVNIP
;
A
#
# COMPACT_ATOMS: atom_id res chain seq x y z
N MET A 1 -18.27 24.00 -18.87
CA MET A 1 -17.81 22.96 -19.81
C MET A 1 -16.96 22.01 -19.00
N GLU A 2 -17.61 21.08 -18.28
CA GLU A 2 -16.91 20.03 -17.53
C GLU A 2 -16.23 19.13 -18.56
N GLN A 3 -14.90 19.00 -18.51
CA GLN A 3 -14.18 18.04 -19.34
C GLN A 3 -14.72 16.64 -19.01
N GLU A 4 -15.23 15.95 -20.03
CA GLU A 4 -15.67 14.57 -19.96
C GLU A 4 -14.42 13.72 -19.68
N ILE A 5 -14.26 13.25 -18.44
CA ILE A 5 -13.13 12.40 -18.05
C ILE A 5 -13.30 11.07 -18.80
N SER A 6 -12.33 10.71 -19.64
CA SER A 6 -12.40 9.46 -20.40
C SER A 6 -12.34 8.25 -19.47
N ILE A 7 -13.08 7.20 -19.83
CA ILE A 7 -13.09 5.90 -19.15
C ILE A 7 -11.67 5.31 -18.99
N ASP A 8 -10.86 5.40 -20.05
CA ASP A 8 -9.47 4.97 -20.06
C ASP A 8 -8.62 5.73 -19.02
N ASP A 9 -8.93 7.00 -18.78
CA ASP A 9 -8.21 7.83 -17.83
C ASP A 9 -8.49 7.40 -16.38
N ILE A 10 -9.71 6.91 -16.09
CA ILE A 10 -10.08 6.42 -14.76
C ILE A 10 -9.29 5.14 -14.43
N CYS A 11 -9.35 4.13 -15.30
CA CYS A 11 -8.60 2.87 -15.14
C CYS A 11 -7.10 3.14 -14.96
N ARG A 12 -6.51 3.92 -15.88
CA ARG A 12 -5.10 4.27 -15.82
C ARG A 12 -4.77 5.01 -14.53
N THR A 13 -5.64 5.89 -14.04
CA THR A 13 -5.41 6.64 -12.80
C THR A 13 -5.36 5.72 -11.58
N VAL A 14 -6.32 4.80 -11.42
CA VAL A 14 -6.36 3.90 -10.26
C VAL A 14 -5.17 2.94 -10.28
N THR A 15 -4.91 2.27 -11.41
CA THR A 15 -3.77 1.38 -11.58
C THR A 15 -2.45 2.11 -11.34
N ARG A 16 -2.27 3.29 -11.95
CA ARG A 16 -1.05 4.11 -11.76
C ARG A 16 -0.83 4.43 -10.28
N LYS A 17 -1.89 4.75 -9.53
CA LYS A 17 -1.77 5.03 -8.09
C LYS A 17 -1.32 3.80 -7.30
N ASN A 18 -1.93 2.63 -7.51
CA ASN A 18 -1.52 1.43 -6.76
C ASN A 18 -0.08 1.02 -7.09
N VAL A 19 0.33 1.11 -8.36
CA VAL A 19 1.72 0.82 -8.79
C VAL A 19 2.73 1.77 -8.14
N ASN A 20 2.45 3.08 -8.14
CA ASN A 20 3.33 4.06 -7.49
C ASN A 20 3.41 3.84 -5.97
N PHE A 21 2.29 3.53 -5.32
CA PHE A 21 2.28 3.26 -3.89
C PHE A 21 3.11 2.00 -3.55
N LYS A 22 2.93 0.90 -4.30
CA LYS A 22 3.79 -0.28 -4.18
C LYS A 22 5.27 0.06 -4.37
N THR A 23 5.60 0.82 -5.42
CA THR A 23 6.99 1.22 -5.72
C THR A 23 7.63 1.97 -4.56
N ILE A 24 6.88 2.87 -3.92
CA ILE A 24 7.33 3.59 -2.73
C ILE A 24 7.64 2.62 -1.60
N LEU A 25 6.72 1.70 -1.30
CA LEU A 25 6.89 0.73 -0.22
C LEU A 25 8.09 -0.20 -0.46
N THR A 26 8.19 -0.83 -1.65
CA THR A 26 9.31 -1.72 -1.97
C THR A 26 10.65 -0.99 -1.92
N SER A 27 10.74 0.18 -2.57
CA SER A 27 11.97 0.98 -2.56
C SER A 27 12.33 1.46 -1.15
N HIS A 28 11.32 1.72 -0.31
CA HIS A 28 11.54 2.14 1.08
C HIS A 28 12.26 1.05 1.87
N TYR A 29 11.81 -0.19 1.78
CA TYR A 29 12.44 -1.32 2.47
C TYR A 29 13.84 -1.61 1.95
N GLU A 30 14.05 -1.56 0.63
CA GLU A 30 15.40 -1.72 0.07
C GLU A 30 16.37 -0.66 0.62
N VAL A 31 15.95 0.61 0.71
CA VAL A 31 16.79 1.67 1.28
C VAL A 31 16.99 1.44 2.78
N PHE A 32 15.94 1.09 3.53
CA PHE A 32 16.03 0.84 4.96
C PHE A 32 17.06 -0.26 5.27
N ASP A 33 16.98 -1.38 4.56
CA ASP A 33 17.93 -2.49 4.69
C ASP A 33 19.36 -2.07 4.33
N MET A 34 19.55 -1.23 3.30
CA MET A 34 20.87 -0.69 2.95
C MET A 34 21.43 0.20 4.06
N ILE A 35 20.61 1.08 4.65
CA ILE A 35 21.02 1.94 5.76
C ILE A 35 21.43 1.10 6.97
N ASP A 36 20.60 0.11 7.34
CA ASP A 36 20.88 -0.79 8.46
C ASP A 36 22.17 -1.58 8.22
N ASN A 37 22.38 -2.10 7.00
CA ASN A 37 23.63 -2.78 6.62
C ASN A 37 24.87 -1.88 6.77
N MET A 38 24.77 -0.59 6.40
CA MET A 38 25.86 0.37 6.57
C MET A 38 26.11 0.70 8.06
N GLU A 39 25.06 0.85 8.87
CA GLU A 39 25.19 1.06 10.32
C GLU A 39 25.84 -0.14 11.01
N GLN A 40 25.47 -1.37 10.66
CA GLN A 40 26.09 -2.59 11.20
C GLN A 40 27.56 -2.72 10.83
N ALA A 41 27.92 -2.37 9.58
CA ALA A 41 29.31 -2.32 9.15
C ALA A 41 30.13 -1.32 9.99
N TYR A 42 29.58 -0.12 10.23
CA TYR A 42 30.23 0.90 11.05
C TYR A 42 30.39 0.49 12.53
N LEU A 43 29.45 -0.29 13.07
CA LEU A 43 29.53 -0.83 14.43
C LEU A 43 30.52 -2.02 14.56
N GLY A 44 31.24 -2.37 13.51
CA GLY A 44 32.25 -3.44 13.51
C GLY A 44 31.67 -4.84 13.37
N SER A 45 30.42 -4.98 12.94
CA SER A 45 29.75 -6.28 12.79
C SER A 45 30.13 -7.02 11.50
N ARG A 46 30.88 -6.36 10.60
CA ARG A 46 31.45 -6.94 9.38
C ARG A 46 32.60 -6.08 8.86
N SER A 47 33.54 -6.68 8.14
CA SER A 47 34.50 -5.92 7.33
C SER A 47 33.82 -5.29 6.12
N PHE A 48 34.34 -4.14 5.68
CA PHE A 48 33.88 -3.42 4.50
C PHE A 48 35.04 -2.67 3.85
N ASP A 49 34.85 -2.26 2.60
CA ASP A 49 35.77 -1.43 1.84
C ASP A 49 35.03 -0.19 1.28
N VAL A 50 35.72 0.64 0.51
CA VAL A 50 35.11 1.84 -0.04
C VAL A 50 34.14 1.54 -1.17
N SER A 51 34.37 0.46 -1.93
CA SER A 51 33.42 0.02 -2.96
C SER A 51 32.06 -0.35 -2.35
N PHE A 52 32.05 -0.90 -1.14
CA PHE A 52 30.83 -1.13 -0.37
C PHE A 52 30.09 0.18 -0.06
N ILE A 53 30.80 1.22 0.38
CA ILE A 53 30.20 2.54 0.70
C ILE A 53 29.62 3.17 -0.57
N GLU A 54 30.39 3.21 -1.66
CA GLU A 54 29.98 3.81 -2.94
C GLU A 54 28.78 3.10 -3.55
N SER A 55 28.79 1.76 -3.55
CA SER A 55 27.68 0.97 -4.08
C SER A 55 26.39 1.20 -3.28
N ASN A 56 26.46 1.24 -1.95
CA ASN A 56 25.28 1.54 -1.12
C ASN A 56 24.79 2.97 -1.36
N CYS A 57 25.68 3.97 -1.39
CA CYS A 57 25.30 5.36 -1.66
C CYS A 57 24.59 5.50 -3.01
N LYS A 58 25.11 4.85 -4.06
CA LYS A 58 24.51 4.86 -5.40
C LYS A 58 23.12 4.20 -5.43
N ASN A 59 22.97 3.03 -4.80
CA ASN A 59 21.70 2.31 -4.77
C ASN A 59 20.65 3.04 -3.92
N ILE A 60 21.04 3.56 -2.76
CA ILE A 60 20.21 4.42 -1.91
C ILE A 60 19.72 5.63 -2.71
N SER A 61 20.63 6.32 -3.41
CA SER A 61 20.28 7.48 -4.23
C SER A 61 19.24 7.13 -5.28
N SER A 62 19.48 6.05 -6.05
CA SER A 62 18.55 5.60 -7.09
C SER A 62 17.16 5.28 -6.54
N ASN A 63 17.07 4.57 -5.42
CA ASN A 63 15.79 4.22 -4.82
C ASN A 63 15.08 5.42 -4.20
N ILE A 64 15.80 6.38 -3.59
CA ILE A 64 15.18 7.62 -3.09
C ILE A 64 14.62 8.46 -4.24
N TYR A 65 15.30 8.54 -5.39
CA TYR A 65 14.74 9.19 -6.58
C TYR A 65 13.42 8.53 -7.01
N LYS A 66 13.38 7.19 -7.11
CA LYS A 66 12.14 6.45 -7.44
C LYS A 66 11.01 6.74 -6.44
N ILE A 67 11.32 6.80 -5.15
CA ILE A 67 10.35 7.12 -4.10
C ILE A 67 9.78 8.53 -4.28
N ILE A 68 10.62 9.53 -4.50
CA ILE A 68 10.19 10.92 -4.68
C ILE A 68 9.35 11.08 -5.95
N GLU A 69 9.77 10.46 -7.05
CA GLU A 69 9.03 10.48 -8.33
C GLU A 69 7.65 9.81 -8.17
N SER A 70 7.62 8.62 -7.57
CA SER A 70 6.38 7.88 -7.34
C SER A 70 5.43 8.64 -6.41
N LEU A 71 5.96 9.27 -5.35
CA LEU A 71 5.18 10.09 -4.44
C LEU A 71 4.55 11.28 -5.18
N ASN A 72 5.31 11.98 -6.02
CA ASN A 72 4.81 13.10 -6.80
C ASN A 72 3.74 12.68 -7.82
N CYS A 73 3.87 11.48 -8.41
CA CYS A 73 2.84 10.88 -9.25
C CYS A 73 1.52 10.57 -8.51
N LEU A 74 1.58 10.29 -7.20
CA LEU A 74 0.38 10.07 -6.37
C LEU A 74 -0.36 11.36 -6.02
N CYS A 75 0.34 12.49 -5.95
CA CYS A 75 -0.17 13.69 -5.29
C CYS A 75 -0.07 14.96 -6.15
N ASP A 76 -0.05 14.82 -7.48
CA ASP A 76 0.03 15.93 -8.45
C ASP A 76 1.20 16.89 -8.17
N ASN A 77 2.41 16.33 -7.99
CA ASN A 77 3.68 17.06 -7.81
C ASN A 77 3.81 17.96 -6.56
N ARG A 78 2.97 17.77 -5.52
CA ARG A 78 3.04 18.58 -4.29
C ARG A 78 4.33 18.44 -3.47
N TYR A 79 5.20 17.47 -3.75
CA TYR A 79 6.44 17.22 -3.02
C TYR A 79 7.69 17.34 -3.91
N GLU A 80 7.61 18.07 -5.02
CA GLU A 80 8.73 18.26 -5.96
C GLU A 80 9.99 18.83 -5.28
N ILE A 81 9.81 19.65 -4.25
CA ILE A 81 10.92 20.22 -3.46
C ILE A 81 11.84 19.16 -2.85
N LEU A 82 11.37 17.92 -2.63
CA LEU A 82 12.22 16.82 -2.14
C LEU A 82 13.38 16.51 -3.09
N ILE A 83 13.23 16.77 -4.39
CA ILE A 83 14.32 16.59 -5.38
C ILE A 83 15.49 17.51 -5.02
N SER A 84 15.21 18.79 -4.77
CA SER A 84 16.25 19.75 -4.38
C SER A 84 16.89 19.41 -3.03
N VAL A 85 16.12 18.86 -2.08
CA VAL A 85 16.66 18.41 -0.78
C VAL A 85 17.60 17.22 -1.00
N LEU A 86 17.19 16.24 -1.80
CA LEU A 86 18.00 15.09 -2.16
C LEU A 86 19.31 15.53 -2.83
N GLU A 87 19.25 16.37 -3.86
CA GLU A 87 20.43 16.84 -4.58
C GLU A 87 21.45 17.51 -3.65
N ASN A 88 20.98 18.33 -2.71
CA ASN A 88 21.84 18.95 -1.70
C ASN A 88 22.50 17.94 -0.76
N LEU A 89 21.82 16.84 -0.42
CA LEU A 89 22.38 15.75 0.39
C LEU A 89 23.38 14.93 -0.41
N LEU A 90 23.06 14.59 -1.65
CA LEU A 90 23.96 13.86 -2.55
C LEU A 90 25.24 14.63 -2.81
N ALA A 91 25.17 15.96 -2.97
CA ALA A 91 26.36 16.80 -3.10
C ALA A 91 27.28 16.72 -1.87
N LYS A 92 26.71 16.67 -0.66
CA LYS A 92 27.49 16.49 0.58
C LYS A 92 28.10 15.10 0.69
N ILE A 93 27.33 14.06 0.37
CA ILE A 93 27.81 12.66 0.36
C ILE A 93 28.96 12.50 -0.63
N ASN A 94 28.79 12.97 -1.87
CA ASN A 94 29.82 12.90 -2.90
C ASN A 94 31.08 13.67 -2.53
N LYS A 95 30.94 14.81 -1.82
CA LYS A 95 32.10 15.53 -1.30
C LYS A 95 32.89 14.72 -0.28
N GLU A 96 32.23 13.97 0.61
CA GLU A 96 32.93 13.10 1.57
C GLU A 96 33.59 11.90 0.87
N LEU A 97 32.96 11.33 -0.16
CA LEU A 97 33.56 10.26 -0.98
C LEU A 97 34.78 10.77 -1.78
N ALA A 98 34.70 11.96 -2.37
CA ALA A 98 35.79 12.53 -3.17
C ALA A 98 37.05 12.82 -2.35
N LYS A 99 36.90 13.32 -1.11
CA LYS A 99 38.05 13.53 -0.19
C LYS A 99 38.87 12.27 0.01
N PHE A 100 38.20 11.11 0.04
CA PHE A 100 38.88 9.83 0.19
C PHE A 100 39.68 9.45 -1.05
N SER A 101 39.10 9.62 -2.24
CA SER A 101 39.81 9.40 -3.52
C SER A 101 41.08 10.26 -3.61
N GLU A 102 40.99 11.55 -3.25
CA GLU A 102 42.15 12.45 -3.23
C GLU A 102 43.22 11.99 -2.24
N THR A 103 42.83 11.60 -1.01
CA THR A 103 43.79 11.07 -0.03
C THR A 103 44.44 9.75 -0.43
N LEU A 104 43.72 8.89 -1.15
CA LEU A 104 44.27 7.66 -1.70
C LEU A 104 45.28 7.96 -2.80
N ASP A 105 44.95 8.85 -3.74
CA ASP A 105 45.85 9.22 -4.83
C ASP A 105 47.16 9.84 -4.29
N GLU A 106 47.05 10.72 -3.28
CA GLU A 106 48.20 11.30 -2.58
C GLU A 106 49.02 10.24 -1.82
N ALA A 107 48.37 9.31 -1.11
CA ALA A 107 49.05 8.23 -0.39
C ALA A 107 49.75 7.26 -1.36
N THR A 108 49.10 6.90 -2.47
CA THR A 108 49.66 6.00 -3.50
C THR A 108 50.85 6.68 -4.20
N ALA A 109 50.74 7.97 -4.50
CA ALA A 109 51.85 8.76 -5.03
C ALA A 109 53.02 8.88 -4.04
N ALA A 110 52.73 9.00 -2.73
CA ALA A 110 53.74 9.05 -1.67
C ALA A 110 54.42 7.69 -1.43
N GLU A 111 53.69 6.57 -1.51
CA GLU A 111 54.21 5.20 -1.42
C GLU A 111 55.21 4.90 -2.54
N ILE A 112 54.92 5.35 -3.77
CA ILE A 112 55.84 5.26 -4.92
C ILE A 112 57.14 6.06 -4.66
N SER A 113 57.10 7.11 -3.83
CA SER A 113 58.25 7.98 -3.52
C SER A 113 59.14 7.51 -2.34
N ASN A 114 58.86 6.35 -1.75
CA ASN A 114 59.72 5.68 -0.76
C ASN A 114 59.88 6.44 0.58
N LYS A 115 58.77 6.86 1.20
CA LYS A 115 58.69 7.19 2.63
C LYS A 115 57.57 6.39 3.29
N ARG A 116 57.94 5.40 4.10
CA ARG A 116 57.02 4.60 4.91
C ARG A 116 56.23 5.49 5.89
N LYS A 117 54.91 5.47 5.71
CA LYS A 117 53.92 5.41 6.79
C LYS A 117 52.93 4.34 6.33
N ASP A 118 52.75 3.28 7.10
CA ASP A 118 51.71 2.29 6.81
C ASP A 118 50.37 3.04 6.79
N PHE A 119 49.84 3.32 5.60
CA PHE A 119 48.52 3.90 5.44
C PHE A 119 47.52 2.78 5.70
N ASP A 120 46.91 2.78 6.88
CA ASP A 120 45.87 1.82 7.19
C ASP A 120 44.60 2.20 6.42
N LYS A 121 44.41 1.54 5.27
CA LYS A 121 43.24 1.71 4.40
C LYS A 121 41.92 1.45 5.15
N THR A 122 41.96 0.69 6.24
CA THR A 122 40.81 0.36 7.08
C THR A 122 40.37 1.58 7.91
N GLU A 123 41.32 2.23 8.59
CA GLU A 123 41.06 3.43 9.40
C GLU A 123 40.52 4.59 8.55
N SER A 124 40.96 4.67 7.29
CA SER A 124 40.47 5.67 6.33
C SER A 124 39.04 5.38 5.84
N ALA A 125 38.67 4.10 5.62
CA ALA A 125 37.31 3.71 5.24
C ALA A 125 36.29 3.93 6.37
N ASP A 126 36.68 3.70 7.62
CA ASP A 126 35.85 3.96 8.81
C ASP A 126 35.45 5.44 8.91
N ILE A 127 36.42 6.35 8.69
CA ILE A 127 36.18 7.80 8.72
C ILE A 127 35.20 8.23 7.62
N VAL A 128 35.34 7.67 6.41
CA VAL A 128 34.43 7.96 5.30
C VAL A 128 33.02 7.48 5.62
N LEU A 129 32.88 6.24 6.08
CA LEU A 129 31.58 5.68 6.45
C LEU A 129 30.92 6.51 7.55
N ALA A 130 31.66 6.89 8.59
CA ALA A 130 31.16 7.76 9.67
C ALA A 130 30.63 9.10 9.15
N ASN A 131 31.33 9.72 8.20
CA ASN A 131 30.94 11.02 7.65
C ASN A 131 29.73 10.89 6.70
N VAL A 132 29.68 9.85 5.89
CA VAL A 132 28.55 9.57 5.00
C VAL A 132 27.29 9.24 5.80
N LEU A 133 27.39 8.43 6.86
CA LEU A 133 26.26 8.06 7.72
C LEU A 133 25.57 9.26 8.38
N LYS A 134 26.27 10.39 8.60
CA LYS A 134 25.65 11.63 9.09
C LYS A 134 24.56 12.14 8.14
N TYR A 135 24.73 11.97 6.83
CA TYR A 135 23.78 12.42 5.81
C TYR A 135 22.80 11.32 5.38
N ILE A 136 23.10 10.06 5.69
CA ILE A 136 22.25 8.93 5.32
C ILE A 136 21.35 8.50 6.47
N ALA A 137 21.93 8.15 7.62
CA ALA A 137 21.28 7.32 8.63
C ALA A 137 20.70 8.12 9.83
N GLN A 138 21.05 9.39 10.02
CA GLN A 138 20.50 10.15 11.14
C GLN A 138 19.01 10.45 10.94
N LEU A 139 18.17 10.22 11.95
CA LEU A 139 16.76 10.65 11.95
C LEU A 139 16.63 11.97 12.72
N ASN A 140 16.44 13.07 11.99
CA ASN A 140 16.32 14.42 12.55
C ASN A 140 14.86 14.86 12.68
N LEU A 141 13.95 14.24 11.92
CA LEU A 141 12.52 14.55 11.99
C LEU A 141 11.91 14.11 13.32
N ASN A 142 11.06 14.97 13.88
CA ASN A 142 10.22 14.58 15.01
C ASN A 142 9.04 13.72 14.49
N VAL A 143 9.17 12.40 14.65
CA VAL A 143 8.17 11.41 14.24
C VAL A 143 6.80 11.58 14.91
N ASN A 144 6.73 12.31 16.03
CA ASN A 144 5.47 12.59 16.74
C ASN A 144 4.83 13.92 16.31
N SER A 145 5.49 14.70 15.44
CA SER A 145 4.93 15.96 14.95
C SER A 145 3.88 15.67 13.87
N HIS A 146 2.70 16.30 14.01
CA HIS A 146 1.61 16.10 13.05
C HIS A 146 1.87 16.83 11.71
N ASN A 147 2.79 17.80 11.74
CA ASN A 147 3.17 18.65 10.61
C ASN A 147 4.65 18.47 10.31
N PHE A 148 4.97 17.50 9.46
CA PHE A 148 6.31 17.33 8.94
C PHE A 148 6.69 18.53 8.06
N ASN A 149 7.77 19.21 8.41
CA ASN A 149 8.29 20.31 7.61
C ASN A 149 9.38 19.80 6.66
N LEU A 150 9.13 19.92 5.36
CA LEU A 150 10.08 19.54 4.30
C LEU A 150 11.45 20.21 4.45
N LYS A 151 11.51 21.43 5.02
CA LYS A 151 12.75 22.17 5.25
C LYS A 151 13.61 21.58 6.38
N GLU A 152 13.05 20.66 7.17
CA GLU A 152 13.75 20.00 8.27
C GLU A 152 14.34 18.65 7.88
N CYS A 153 14.09 18.17 6.66
CA CYS A 153 14.73 16.96 6.13
C CYS A 153 16.23 17.23 5.92
N ARG A 154 17.07 16.60 6.74
CA ARG A 154 18.54 16.82 6.78
C ARG A 154 19.34 15.57 6.46
N SER A 155 18.68 14.43 6.27
CA SER A 155 19.29 13.17 5.88
C SER A 155 18.41 12.38 4.89
N ILE A 156 18.98 11.33 4.31
CA ILE A 156 18.23 10.36 3.51
C ILE A 156 17.16 9.65 4.35
N ARG A 157 17.48 9.23 5.59
CA ARG A 157 16.51 8.62 6.50
C ARG A 157 15.33 9.58 6.75
N ASP A 158 15.55 10.90 6.86
CA ASP A 158 14.45 11.87 6.96
C ASP A 158 13.53 11.86 5.74
N ILE A 159 14.09 11.91 4.52
CA ILE A 159 13.31 11.82 3.27
C ILE A 159 12.53 10.50 3.22
N LEU A 160 13.19 9.40 3.60
CA LEU A 160 12.61 8.06 3.60
C LEU A 160 11.38 7.97 4.52
N TYR A 161 11.50 8.45 5.77
CA TYR A 161 10.38 8.51 6.72
C TYR A 161 9.27 9.45 6.23
N PHE A 162 9.62 10.65 5.74
CA PHE A 162 8.66 11.62 5.24
C PHE A 162 7.83 11.05 4.08
N ALA A 163 8.50 10.48 3.08
CA ALA A 163 7.84 9.96 1.88
C ALA A 163 6.93 8.77 2.19
N TYR A 164 7.34 7.90 3.12
CA TYR A 164 6.50 6.80 3.59
C TYR A 164 5.25 7.28 4.32
N GLU A 165 5.40 8.31 5.15
CA GLU A 165 4.27 8.90 5.87
C GLU A 165 3.29 9.59 4.92
N MET A 166 3.80 10.44 4.02
CA MET A 166 2.96 11.16 3.08
C MET A 166 2.30 10.22 2.07
N SER A 167 3.04 9.26 1.50
CA SER A 167 2.45 8.31 0.54
C SER A 167 1.26 7.56 1.14
N SER A 168 1.36 7.12 2.40
CA SER A 168 0.25 6.47 3.10
C SER A 168 -0.96 7.39 3.21
N ARG A 169 -0.77 8.65 3.63
CA ARG A 169 -1.85 9.64 3.76
C ARG A 169 -2.52 9.93 2.41
N GLU A 170 -1.71 10.21 1.40
CA GLU A 170 -2.16 10.59 0.05
C GLU A 170 -2.90 9.48 -0.67
N PHE A 171 -2.41 8.25 -0.52
CA PHE A 171 -3.06 7.08 -1.08
C PHE A 171 -4.52 6.96 -0.63
N PHE A 172 -4.84 7.32 0.61
CA PHE A 172 -6.22 7.29 1.12
C PHE A 172 -7.05 8.52 0.79
N ASP A 173 -6.47 9.72 0.84
CA ASP A 173 -7.20 10.94 0.51
C ASP A 173 -7.60 10.97 -0.97
N CYS A 174 -6.79 10.37 -1.86
CA CYS A 174 -7.14 10.17 -3.25
C CYS A 174 -8.38 9.28 -3.44
N ARG A 175 -8.50 8.17 -2.69
CA ARG A 175 -9.65 7.26 -2.79
C ARG A 175 -10.97 7.91 -2.37
N LYS A 176 -10.93 8.87 -1.43
CA LYS A 176 -12.11 9.66 -1.06
C LYS A 176 -12.62 10.52 -2.22
N LYS A 177 -11.72 11.02 -3.08
CA LYS A 177 -12.06 11.85 -4.25
C LYS A 177 -12.59 11.01 -5.42
N GLU A 178 -12.04 9.81 -5.64
CA GLU A 178 -12.49 8.88 -6.70
C GLU A 178 -13.97 8.46 -6.55
N ALA A 179 -14.46 8.36 -5.31
CA ALA A 179 -15.86 8.07 -5.03
C ALA A 179 -16.85 9.12 -5.59
N PHE A 180 -16.40 10.35 -5.85
CA PHE A 180 -17.25 11.47 -6.31
C PHE A 180 -17.50 11.44 -7.84
N CYS A 181 -16.52 11.00 -8.63
CA CYS A 181 -16.61 11.01 -10.10
C CYS A 181 -17.54 9.92 -10.67
N THR A 182 -17.85 8.90 -9.86
CA THR A 182 -18.48 7.65 -10.29
C THR A 182 -20.02 7.73 -10.30
N GLU A 183 -20.62 8.79 -9.74
CA GLU A 183 -22.07 8.85 -9.49
C GLU A 183 -22.94 9.02 -10.75
N LYS A 184 -22.41 9.59 -11.84
CA LYS A 184 -23.20 9.89 -13.06
C LYS A 184 -23.37 8.71 -14.01
N ILE A 185 -22.53 7.67 -13.91
CA ILE A 185 -22.43 6.57 -14.90
C ILE A 185 -22.76 5.20 -14.29
N ALA A 186 -22.89 5.12 -12.96
CA ALA A 186 -23.03 3.83 -12.27
C ALA A 186 -24.47 3.30 -12.24
N ARG A 187 -24.63 2.00 -12.55
CA ARG A 187 -25.89 1.26 -12.42
C ARG A 187 -25.95 0.54 -11.09
N ARG A 188 -27.13 0.47 -10.46
CA ARG A 188 -27.30 -0.25 -9.18
C ARG A 188 -27.43 -1.75 -9.42
N LEU A 189 -26.62 -2.55 -8.72
CA LEU A 189 -26.71 -4.00 -8.74
C LEU A 189 -27.96 -4.47 -7.99
N VAL A 190 -28.80 -5.25 -8.65
CA VAL A 190 -30.04 -5.85 -8.11
C VAL A 190 -29.72 -7.25 -7.61
N ILE A 191 -29.70 -7.39 -6.29
CA ILE A 191 -29.40 -8.64 -5.57
C ILE A 191 -30.23 -8.69 -4.29
N ASP A 192 -30.49 -9.90 -3.81
CA ASP A 192 -31.20 -10.15 -2.54
C ASP A 192 -30.24 -10.16 -1.35
N ILE A 193 -29.47 -9.08 -1.21
CA ILE A 193 -28.53 -8.88 -0.10
C ILE A 193 -28.76 -7.47 0.46
N PRO A 194 -28.73 -7.24 1.79
CA PRO A 194 -29.06 -5.95 2.39
C PRO A 194 -28.19 -4.76 1.94
N MET A 195 -27.03 -5.01 1.34
CA MET A 195 -26.07 -3.98 0.95
C MET A 195 -26.28 -3.56 -0.49
N GLN A 196 -26.20 -2.26 -0.73
CA GLN A 196 -26.27 -1.69 -2.08
C GLN A 196 -24.88 -1.60 -2.71
N TRP A 197 -24.81 -1.97 -3.97
CA TRP A 197 -23.60 -1.94 -4.80
C TRP A 197 -23.91 -1.27 -6.13
N TRP A 198 -22.93 -0.57 -6.66
CA TRP A 198 -23.01 0.13 -7.93
C TRP A 198 -21.93 -0.37 -8.87
N ILE A 199 -22.20 -0.37 -10.17
CA ILE A 199 -21.28 -0.89 -11.18
C ILE A 199 -21.13 0.16 -12.26
N VAL A 200 -19.87 0.51 -12.53
CA VAL A 200 -19.46 1.27 -13.70
C VAL A 200 -18.79 0.33 -14.67
N ASP A 201 -19.39 0.21 -15.84
CA ASP A 201 -18.87 -0.57 -16.95
C ASP A 201 -18.04 0.32 -17.87
N LEU A 202 -16.80 -0.08 -18.12
CA LEU A 202 -15.83 0.65 -18.91
C LEU A 202 -15.70 0.14 -20.36
N ASP A 203 -16.01 -1.13 -20.62
CA ASP A 203 -15.78 -1.73 -21.95
C ASP A 203 -16.97 -2.54 -22.51
N GLY A 204 -18.17 -2.34 -21.98
CA GLY A 204 -19.38 -3.00 -22.47
C GLY A 204 -19.55 -4.42 -21.92
N CYS A 205 -19.14 -4.63 -20.67
CA CYS A 205 -19.39 -5.84 -19.90
C CYS A 205 -20.87 -6.16 -19.67
N PHE A 206 -21.77 -5.20 -19.87
CA PHE A 206 -23.21 -5.38 -19.75
C PHE A 206 -23.85 -6.08 -20.97
N ASN A 207 -24.81 -6.99 -20.72
CA ASN A 207 -25.67 -7.53 -21.78
C ASN A 207 -26.45 -6.42 -22.53
N LYS A 208 -26.86 -6.68 -23.77
CA LYS A 208 -27.67 -5.73 -24.54
C LYS A 208 -29.10 -5.67 -23.98
N GLY A 209 -29.69 -4.47 -23.97
CA GLY A 209 -31.10 -4.27 -23.60
C GLY A 209 -31.38 -4.13 -22.10
N ILE A 210 -30.36 -3.91 -21.27
CA ILE A 210 -30.53 -3.69 -19.83
C ILE A 210 -30.99 -2.27 -19.54
N ASP A 211 -31.86 -2.15 -18.54
CA ASP A 211 -32.30 -0.90 -17.92
C ASP A 211 -31.13 0.06 -17.61
N ALA A 212 -31.35 1.36 -17.81
CA ALA A 212 -30.34 2.40 -17.66
C ALA A 212 -29.81 2.49 -16.21
N ASP A 213 -30.66 2.21 -15.21
CA ASP A 213 -30.36 2.50 -13.80
C ASP A 213 -30.01 1.25 -12.97
N THR A 214 -30.32 0.06 -13.47
CA THR A 214 -30.16 -1.20 -12.72
C THR A 214 -29.48 -2.29 -13.55
N VAL A 215 -28.82 -3.23 -12.89
CA VAL A 215 -28.14 -4.38 -13.51
C VAL A 215 -28.22 -5.61 -12.59
N ARG A 216 -28.34 -6.82 -13.15
CA ARG A 216 -28.29 -8.08 -12.39
C ARG A 216 -26.93 -8.77 -12.57
N LEU A 217 -26.61 -9.74 -11.72
CA LEU A 217 -25.36 -10.51 -11.87
C LEU A 217 -25.29 -11.29 -13.19
N GLU A 218 -26.41 -11.86 -13.64
CA GLU A 218 -26.55 -12.56 -14.93
C GLU A 218 -26.29 -11.67 -16.15
N ASP A 219 -26.31 -10.36 -15.94
CA ASP A 219 -26.14 -9.35 -16.98
C ASP A 219 -24.69 -8.87 -17.15
N ILE A 220 -23.76 -9.38 -16.34
CA ILE A 220 -22.37 -8.92 -16.27
C ILE A 220 -21.44 -9.99 -16.84
N LYS A 221 -20.49 -9.58 -17.69
CA LYS A 221 -19.49 -10.46 -18.34
C LYS A 221 -18.07 -10.30 -17.82
N SER A 222 -17.83 -9.37 -16.89
CA SER A 222 -16.50 -9.15 -16.32
C SER A 222 -16.11 -10.34 -15.45
N ALA A 223 -15.26 -11.23 -15.99
CA ALA A 223 -14.70 -12.36 -15.26
C ALA A 223 -14.09 -11.97 -13.90
N PRO A 224 -13.19 -10.96 -13.80
CA PRO A 224 -12.60 -10.58 -12.52
C PRO A 224 -13.64 -10.11 -11.48
N MET A 225 -14.67 -9.38 -11.91
CA MET A 225 -15.73 -8.93 -10.99
C MET A 225 -16.56 -10.12 -10.48
N LEU A 226 -16.93 -11.04 -11.37
CA LEU A 226 -17.69 -12.23 -11.00
C LEU A 226 -16.90 -13.13 -10.04
N THR A 227 -15.61 -13.37 -10.31
CA THR A 227 -14.73 -14.14 -9.43
C THR A 227 -14.59 -13.48 -8.05
N LEU A 228 -14.43 -12.16 -8.00
CA LEU A 228 -14.42 -11.43 -6.73
C LEU A 228 -15.77 -11.56 -5.99
N TRP A 229 -16.87 -11.47 -6.73
CA TRP A 229 -18.23 -11.59 -6.20
C TRP A 229 -18.52 -12.99 -5.62
N GLU A 230 -18.03 -14.05 -6.26
CA GLU A 230 -18.07 -15.42 -5.72
C GLU A 230 -17.45 -15.46 -4.32
N GLY A 231 -16.28 -14.84 -4.13
CA GLY A 231 -15.64 -14.72 -2.83
C GLY A 231 -16.44 -13.95 -1.79
N ILE A 232 -17.01 -12.80 -2.19
CA ILE A 232 -17.88 -11.95 -1.34
C ILE A 232 -19.07 -12.74 -0.80
N THR A 233 -19.64 -13.63 -1.63
CA THR A 233 -20.89 -14.34 -1.35
C THR A 233 -20.73 -15.79 -0.93
N ALA A 234 -19.51 -16.35 -0.98
CA ALA A 234 -19.22 -17.75 -0.71
C ALA A 234 -19.70 -18.23 0.67
N VAL A 235 -19.58 -17.38 1.68
CA VAL A 235 -20.04 -17.66 3.04
C VAL A 235 -20.96 -16.53 3.51
N PRO A 236 -22.23 -16.80 3.83
CA PRO A 236 -23.14 -15.79 4.34
C PRO A 236 -22.58 -15.14 5.61
N TRP A 237 -22.47 -13.82 5.59
CA TRP A 237 -22.04 -13.07 6.77
C TRP A 237 -23.18 -13.01 7.79
N LYS A 238 -22.97 -13.60 8.96
CA LYS A 238 -23.98 -13.71 10.03
C LYS A 238 -23.91 -12.58 11.08
N GLY A 239 -23.04 -11.60 10.88
CA GLY A 239 -22.73 -10.59 11.90
C GLY A 239 -21.77 -11.12 12.99
N PRO A 240 -21.12 -10.22 13.75
CA PRO A 240 -20.37 -10.60 14.94
C PRO A 240 -21.34 -11.13 16.02
N PRO A 241 -20.93 -12.12 16.82
CA PRO A 241 -21.76 -12.63 17.91
C PRO A 241 -21.83 -11.58 19.03
N ILE A 242 -22.90 -10.78 19.10
CA ILE A 242 -23.08 -9.77 20.17
C ILE A 242 -24.52 -9.77 20.69
N ASP A 243 -24.63 -9.66 22.01
CA ASP A 243 -25.87 -9.64 22.79
C ASP A 243 -26.78 -8.46 22.36
N THR A 244 -28.01 -8.77 21.97
CA THR A 244 -28.83 -7.99 21.02
C THR A 244 -29.59 -6.78 21.61
N LYS A 245 -29.08 -6.08 22.63
CA LYS A 245 -29.80 -4.93 23.22
C LYS A 245 -28.89 -3.75 23.55
N GLY A 246 -28.98 -2.66 22.78
CA GLY A 246 -28.39 -1.35 23.10
C GLY A 246 -27.81 -0.59 21.89
N PHE A 247 -27.07 0.49 22.17
CA PHE A 247 -26.39 1.41 21.21
C PHE A 247 -25.63 0.70 20.07
N LEU A 248 -25.22 -0.55 20.27
CA LEU A 248 -24.62 -1.40 19.23
C LEU A 248 -25.57 -1.69 18.05
N SER A 249 -26.90 -1.72 18.23
CA SER A 249 -27.84 -1.91 17.11
C SER A 249 -27.83 -0.71 16.16
N VAL A 250 -27.66 0.51 16.69
CA VAL A 250 -27.55 1.74 15.91
C VAL A 250 -26.23 1.76 15.13
N MET A 251 -25.14 1.31 15.76
CA MET A 251 -23.83 1.18 15.09
C MET A 251 -23.83 0.07 14.03
N PHE A 252 -24.54 -1.04 14.29
CA PHE A 252 -24.78 -2.12 13.34
C PHE A 252 -25.58 -1.64 12.13
N SER A 253 -26.71 -0.98 12.35
CA SER A 253 -27.50 -0.38 11.27
C SER A 253 -26.69 0.64 10.48
N ALA A 254 -25.83 1.44 11.13
CA ALA A 254 -24.92 2.39 10.44
C ALA A 254 -23.83 1.72 9.58
N THR A 255 -23.58 0.42 9.75
CA THR A 255 -22.67 -0.35 8.89
C THR A 255 -23.37 -0.97 7.67
N MET A 256 -24.71 -1.04 7.69
CA MET A 256 -25.57 -1.53 6.61
C MET A 256 -26.22 -0.38 5.82
N ASP A 257 -26.64 0.69 6.51
CA ASP A 257 -27.23 1.90 5.97
C ASP A 257 -26.84 3.14 6.80
N ARG A 258 -26.10 4.07 6.19
CA ARG A 258 -25.64 5.32 6.81
C ARG A 258 -26.70 6.42 6.85
N SER A 259 -27.87 6.25 6.22
CA SER A 259 -29.00 7.19 6.35
C SER A 259 -29.43 7.37 7.83
N LEU A 260 -29.02 6.43 8.69
CA LEU A 260 -29.34 6.36 10.11
C LEU A 260 -28.30 7.05 11.03
N VAL A 261 -27.24 7.69 10.50
CA VAL A 261 -26.24 8.42 11.30
C VAL A 261 -26.63 9.91 11.44
N PRO A 262 -26.99 10.42 12.64
CA PRO A 262 -27.38 11.82 12.82
C PRO A 262 -26.21 12.78 12.54
N GLY A 263 -26.45 13.84 11.76
CA GLY A 263 -25.50 14.96 11.58
C GLY A 263 -24.57 14.88 10.35
N MET A 264 -24.60 13.80 9.55
CA MET A 264 -23.82 13.73 8.31
C MET A 264 -24.55 14.44 7.16
N ARG A 265 -24.11 15.65 6.79
CA ARG A 265 -24.74 16.49 5.74
C ARG A 265 -24.61 15.97 4.30
N SER A 266 -23.83 14.93 4.05
CA SER A 266 -23.66 14.37 2.70
C SER A 266 -24.51 13.11 2.55
N ARG A 267 -25.62 13.23 1.83
CA ARG A 267 -26.31 12.09 1.19
C ARG A 267 -25.50 11.48 0.03
N TYR A 268 -24.30 12.01 -0.28
CA TYR A 268 -23.67 11.93 -1.61
C TYR A 268 -22.14 11.67 -1.60
N ALA A 269 -21.61 10.78 -0.75
CA ALA A 269 -20.15 10.53 -0.72
C ALA A 269 -19.70 9.11 -0.33
N VAL A 270 -20.59 8.11 -0.27
CA VAL A 270 -20.24 6.75 0.18
C VAL A 270 -21.13 5.69 -0.47
N ARG A 271 -20.62 5.01 -1.49
CA ARG A 271 -21.24 3.82 -2.10
C ARG A 271 -20.21 2.71 -2.21
N ASN A 272 -20.62 1.45 -2.08
CA ASN A 272 -19.78 0.33 -2.52
C ASN A 272 -19.89 0.27 -4.03
N TYR A 273 -18.80 0.40 -4.76
CA TYR A 273 -18.86 0.42 -6.22
C TYR A 273 -17.78 -0.44 -6.84
N PHE A 274 -18.13 -1.02 -7.99
CA PHE A 274 -17.23 -1.69 -8.90
C PHE A 274 -17.00 -0.80 -10.11
N ILE A 275 -15.76 -0.76 -10.58
CA ILE A 275 -15.37 -0.30 -11.90
C ILE A 275 -14.86 -1.53 -12.64
N ILE A 276 -15.47 -1.87 -13.77
CA ILE A 276 -15.22 -3.15 -14.45
C ILE A 276 -14.89 -2.96 -15.92
N SER A 277 -14.02 -3.84 -16.42
CA SER A 277 -13.87 -4.17 -17.82
C SER A 277 -13.84 -5.70 -17.97
N SER A 278 -13.67 -6.21 -19.19
CA SER A 278 -13.51 -7.63 -19.49
C SER A 278 -12.40 -8.29 -18.70
N ASN A 279 -11.32 -7.56 -18.40
CA ASN A 279 -10.12 -8.08 -17.75
C ASN A 279 -9.64 -7.27 -16.53
N PHE A 280 -10.39 -6.24 -16.13
CA PHE A 280 -10.11 -5.41 -14.98
C PHE A 280 -11.32 -5.34 -14.04
N CYS A 281 -11.08 -5.34 -12.73
CA CYS A 281 -12.09 -5.05 -11.73
C CYS A 281 -11.45 -4.25 -10.60
N HIS A 282 -11.99 -3.07 -10.32
CA HIS A 282 -11.73 -2.32 -9.10
C HIS A 282 -12.98 -2.28 -8.24
N LEU A 283 -12.89 -2.82 -7.03
CA LEU A 283 -13.87 -2.64 -5.98
C LEU A 283 -13.38 -1.58 -5.00
N SER A 284 -14.23 -0.58 -4.74
CA SER A 284 -14.10 0.29 -3.57
C SER A 284 -15.30 0.05 -2.66
N SER A 285 -14.99 -0.41 -1.45
CA SER A 285 -15.98 -0.84 -0.48
C SER A 285 -15.85 -0.03 0.81
N ARG A 286 -16.98 0.50 1.29
CA ARG A 286 -17.00 1.29 2.52
C ARG A 286 -18.19 0.91 3.39
N PHE A 287 -17.85 0.45 4.58
CA PHE A 287 -18.78 -0.21 5.48
C PHE A 287 -18.67 0.34 6.89
N GLY A 288 -19.54 1.31 7.20
CA GLY A 288 -19.35 2.12 8.41
C GLY A 288 -17.97 2.78 8.37
N PHE A 289 -17.12 2.51 9.35
CA PHE A 289 -15.76 3.06 9.46
C PHE A 289 -14.68 2.20 8.79
N HIS A 290 -15.06 1.15 8.07
CA HIS A 290 -14.14 0.23 7.42
C HIS A 290 -14.10 0.50 5.92
N PHE A 291 -12.89 0.56 5.38
CA PHE A 291 -12.62 0.87 3.99
C PHE A 291 -11.77 -0.25 3.44
N SER A 292 -12.21 -0.84 2.33
CA SER A 292 -11.42 -1.82 1.61
C SER A 292 -11.47 -1.54 0.12
N THR A 293 -10.36 -1.80 -0.56
CA THR A 293 -10.34 -1.82 -2.01
C THR A 293 -9.70 -3.11 -2.50
N VAL A 294 -10.19 -3.60 -3.63
CA VAL A 294 -9.62 -4.73 -4.37
C VAL A 294 -9.43 -4.25 -5.79
N GLU A 295 -8.28 -4.50 -6.38
CA GLU A 295 -8.04 -4.34 -7.79
C GLU A 295 -7.52 -5.65 -8.36
N ALA A 296 -8.08 -6.06 -9.49
CA ALA A 296 -7.67 -7.23 -10.24
C ALA A 296 -7.48 -6.81 -11.70
N SER A 297 -6.33 -7.14 -12.27
CA SER A 297 -6.01 -6.89 -13.66
C SER A 297 -5.41 -8.14 -14.27
N PHE A 298 -6.01 -8.62 -15.35
CA PHE A 298 -5.58 -9.80 -16.08
C PHE A 298 -5.14 -9.42 -17.49
N GLY A 299 -3.83 -9.46 -17.74
CA GLY A 299 -3.26 -9.22 -19.05
C GLY A 299 -3.21 -10.47 -19.94
N GLN A 300 -2.56 -10.34 -21.09
CA GLN A 300 -2.34 -11.45 -22.01
C GLN A 300 -1.23 -12.39 -21.51
N LYS A 301 -0.30 -11.86 -20.72
CA LYS A 301 0.85 -12.58 -20.18
C LYS A 301 0.79 -12.61 -18.66
N PRO A 302 1.31 -13.68 -18.01
CA PRO A 302 1.37 -13.76 -16.55
C PRO A 302 2.03 -12.55 -15.87
N GLY A 303 3.07 -11.98 -16.50
CA GLY A 303 3.78 -10.79 -15.99
C GLY A 303 2.96 -9.49 -15.96
N GLU A 304 1.82 -9.45 -16.65
CA GLU A 304 0.90 -8.31 -16.65
C GLU A 304 -0.21 -8.48 -15.61
N ASN A 305 -0.37 -9.68 -15.06
CA ASN A 305 -1.42 -9.99 -14.10
C ASN A 305 -1.03 -9.51 -12.71
N TYR A 306 -1.94 -8.84 -12.03
CA TYR A 306 -1.78 -8.51 -10.62
C TYR A 306 -3.12 -8.46 -9.87
N LEU A 307 -3.03 -8.69 -8.57
CA LEU A 307 -4.06 -8.42 -7.57
C LEU A 307 -3.50 -7.44 -6.55
N CYS A 308 -4.31 -6.44 -6.19
CA CYS A 308 -4.00 -5.48 -5.16
C CYS A 308 -5.15 -5.43 -4.16
N PHE A 309 -4.84 -5.42 -2.88
CA PHE A 309 -5.81 -5.28 -1.81
C PHE A 309 -5.35 -4.21 -0.84
N SER A 310 -6.27 -3.36 -0.41
CA SER A 310 -6.02 -2.43 0.68
C SER A 310 -7.16 -2.48 1.68
N PHE A 311 -6.84 -2.43 2.97
CA PHE A 311 -7.83 -2.34 4.04
C PHE A 311 -7.39 -1.29 5.06
N ASN A 312 -8.30 -0.46 5.54
CA ASN A 312 -8.05 0.48 6.64
C ASN A 312 -9.37 0.83 7.36
N GLY A 313 -9.24 1.30 8.59
CA GLY A 313 -10.28 1.96 9.35
C GLY A 313 -10.86 1.04 10.41
N GLY A 314 -11.83 1.56 11.15
CA GLY A 314 -12.55 0.85 12.17
C GLY A 314 -13.08 1.73 13.28
N GLY A 315 -13.97 1.16 14.09
CA GLY A 315 -14.59 1.86 15.23
C GLY A 315 -13.93 1.56 16.58
N ALA A 316 -12.98 0.63 16.62
CA ALA A 316 -12.33 0.20 17.85
C ALA A 316 -11.07 1.03 18.19
N ASP A 317 -10.51 0.76 19.38
CA ASP A 317 -9.24 1.34 19.83
C ASP A 317 -8.05 0.91 18.93
N PRO A 318 -6.95 1.69 18.89
CA PRO A 318 -5.80 1.42 18.02
C PRO A 318 -5.22 0.01 18.15
N VAL A 319 -5.19 -0.56 19.36
CA VAL A 319 -4.63 -1.89 19.61
C VAL A 319 -5.46 -2.97 18.92
N ARG A 320 -6.80 -2.87 18.98
CA ARG A 320 -7.69 -3.82 18.30
C ARG A 320 -7.67 -3.68 16.79
N LYS A 321 -7.56 -2.46 16.28
CA LYS A 321 -7.42 -2.22 14.83
C LYS A 321 -6.11 -2.81 14.30
N ALA A 322 -5.00 -2.62 15.01
CA ALA A 322 -3.71 -3.24 14.69
C ALA A 322 -3.78 -4.78 14.72
N ARG A 323 -4.50 -5.37 15.69
CA ARG A 323 -4.74 -6.82 15.72
C ARG A 323 -5.52 -7.33 14.51
N ARG A 324 -6.52 -6.58 14.02
CA ARG A 324 -7.22 -6.92 12.78
C ARG A 324 -6.27 -6.83 11.58
N ALA A 325 -5.48 -5.78 11.49
CA ALA A 325 -4.51 -5.65 10.41
C ALA A 325 -3.53 -6.84 10.40
N ASN A 326 -3.05 -7.26 11.57
CA ASN A 326 -2.22 -8.45 11.72
C ASN A 326 -2.94 -9.76 11.35
N LEU A 327 -4.23 -9.91 11.70
CA LEU A 327 -5.05 -11.04 11.27
C LEU A 327 -5.10 -11.15 9.75
N ILE A 328 -5.39 -10.03 9.08
CA ILE A 328 -5.48 -9.97 7.62
C ILE A 328 -4.12 -10.29 7.00
N LYS A 329 -3.04 -9.74 7.55
CA LYS A 329 -1.66 -10.02 7.13
C LYS A 329 -1.35 -11.51 7.15
N ILE A 330 -1.58 -12.18 8.29
CA ILE A 330 -1.30 -13.62 8.45
C ILE A 330 -2.04 -14.45 7.38
N ILE A 331 -3.30 -14.11 7.09
CA ILE A 331 -4.09 -14.82 6.09
C ILE A 331 -3.53 -14.57 4.69
N LEU A 332 -3.28 -13.32 4.32
CA LEU A 332 -2.83 -12.95 2.98
C LEU A 332 -1.43 -13.49 2.67
N GLU A 333 -0.50 -13.46 3.64
CA GLU A 333 0.84 -14.06 3.48
C GLU A 333 0.77 -15.56 3.23
N LYS A 334 -0.21 -16.27 3.81
CA LYS A 334 -0.46 -17.70 3.54
C LYS A 334 -0.90 -17.98 2.09
N PHE A 335 -1.37 -16.96 1.37
CA PHE A 335 -1.77 -17.04 -0.03
C PHE A 335 -0.83 -16.28 -0.96
N ASP A 336 0.44 -16.13 -0.54
CA ASP A 336 1.58 -15.65 -1.31
C ASP A 336 1.55 -14.16 -1.66
N PHE A 337 0.63 -13.40 -1.04
CA PHE A 337 0.65 -11.95 -1.16
C PHE A 337 1.87 -11.40 -0.43
N TRP A 338 2.54 -10.44 -1.07
CA TRP A 338 3.39 -9.51 -0.35
C TRP A 338 2.49 -8.54 0.41
N VAL A 339 2.68 -8.39 1.72
CA VAL A 339 1.77 -7.62 2.59
C VAL A 339 2.55 -6.65 3.46
N GLU A 340 2.11 -5.41 3.44
CA GLU A 340 2.58 -4.35 4.32
C GLU A 340 1.49 -3.86 5.26
N VAL A 341 1.89 -3.68 6.51
CA VAL A 341 1.00 -3.17 7.56
C VAL A 341 1.60 -1.93 8.19
N LYS A 342 0.79 -0.88 8.22
CA LYS A 342 1.10 0.37 8.91
C LYS A 342 -0.08 0.77 9.77
N ASP A 343 0.10 0.75 11.09
CA ASP A 343 -0.99 0.93 12.06
C ASP A 343 -2.16 -0.04 11.78
N ASP A 344 -3.26 0.44 11.20
CA ASP A 344 -4.41 -0.34 10.77
C ASP A 344 -4.59 -0.41 9.25
N LEU A 345 -3.72 0.23 8.47
CA LEU A 345 -3.61 0.04 7.04
C LEU A 345 -2.95 -1.32 6.77
N VAL A 346 -3.61 -2.12 5.94
CA VAL A 346 -3.05 -3.29 5.26
C VAL A 346 -3.00 -2.97 3.77
N PHE A 347 -1.84 -3.13 3.15
CA PHE A 347 -1.66 -3.11 1.71
C PHE A 347 -1.08 -4.44 1.27
N ALA A 348 -1.65 -5.07 0.25
CA ALA A 348 -1.22 -6.38 -0.22
C ALA A 348 -1.18 -6.42 -1.74
N TRP A 349 -0.18 -7.11 -2.28
CA TRP A 349 0.06 -7.21 -3.71
C TRP A 349 0.48 -8.63 -4.09
N LEU A 350 -0.01 -9.10 -5.24
CA LEU A 350 0.38 -10.36 -5.86
C LEU A 350 0.44 -10.17 -7.37
N GLU A 351 1.53 -10.57 -8.03
CA GLU A 351 1.70 -10.38 -9.48
C GLU A 351 2.48 -11.50 -10.14
N GLY A 352 2.46 -11.57 -11.48
CA GLY A 352 3.32 -12.49 -12.23
C GLY A 352 2.78 -13.92 -12.32
N HIS A 353 1.59 -14.19 -11.79
CA HIS A 353 0.99 -15.52 -11.78
C HIS A 353 -0.05 -15.72 -12.90
N LYS A 354 -0.39 -16.99 -13.18
CA LYS A 354 -1.42 -17.36 -14.17
C LYS A 354 -2.83 -17.09 -13.63
N GLY A 355 -3.80 -16.89 -14.54
CA GLY A 355 -5.21 -16.58 -14.23
C GLY A 355 -5.82 -17.50 -13.17
N ASN A 356 -5.86 -18.82 -13.40
CA ASN A 356 -6.50 -19.77 -12.47
C ASN A 356 -5.97 -19.67 -11.02
N TYR A 357 -4.67 -19.42 -10.86
CA TYR A 357 -4.06 -19.26 -9.53
C TYR A 357 -4.55 -17.97 -8.85
N LEU A 358 -4.61 -16.89 -9.61
CA LEU A 358 -5.08 -15.59 -9.14
C LEU A 358 -6.60 -15.58 -8.93
N ASP A 359 -7.39 -16.37 -9.66
CA ASP A 359 -8.83 -16.48 -9.45
C ASP A 359 -9.16 -16.96 -8.03
N ASP A 360 -8.47 -18.00 -7.56
CA ASP A 360 -8.61 -18.50 -6.18
C ASP A 360 -8.24 -17.42 -5.15
N ARG A 361 -7.15 -16.67 -5.40
CA ARG A 361 -6.73 -15.57 -4.52
C ARG A 361 -7.73 -14.39 -4.57
N LEU A 362 -8.34 -14.13 -5.71
CA LEU A 362 -9.34 -13.07 -5.86
C LEU A 362 -10.62 -13.41 -5.09
N LYS A 363 -11.04 -14.69 -5.07
CA LYS A 363 -12.14 -15.16 -4.20
C LYS A 363 -11.80 -14.95 -2.72
N ILE A 364 -10.57 -15.22 -2.30
CA ILE A 364 -10.11 -14.98 -0.93
C ILE A 364 -10.20 -13.48 -0.59
N LEU A 365 -9.77 -12.59 -1.47
CA LEU A 365 -9.92 -11.15 -1.26
C LEU A 365 -11.39 -10.74 -1.10
N GLY A 366 -12.28 -11.28 -1.92
CA GLY A 366 -13.73 -11.06 -1.79
C GLY A 366 -14.29 -11.48 -0.43
N HIS A 367 -13.87 -12.65 0.05
CA HIS A 367 -14.25 -13.13 1.37
C HIS A 367 -13.73 -12.20 2.48
N LEU A 368 -12.46 -11.78 2.41
CA LEU A 368 -11.87 -10.88 3.40
C LEU A 368 -12.55 -9.50 3.42
N VAL A 369 -12.96 -8.96 2.27
CA VAL A 369 -13.73 -7.71 2.20
C VAL A 369 -14.98 -7.75 3.06
N MET A 370 -15.64 -8.92 3.14
CA MET A 370 -16.87 -9.09 3.90
C MET A 370 -16.65 -9.48 5.36
N HIS A 371 -15.76 -10.44 5.62
CA HIS A 371 -15.67 -11.09 6.92
C HIS A 371 -14.73 -10.38 7.91
N THR A 372 -13.94 -9.40 7.47
CA THR A 372 -13.00 -8.67 8.36
C THR A 372 -13.57 -7.35 8.91
N ARG A 373 -14.69 -6.86 8.37
CA ARG A 373 -15.24 -5.52 8.62
C ARG A 373 -15.64 -5.21 10.05
N GLN A 374 -15.84 -6.17 10.94
CA GLN A 374 -16.22 -5.88 12.33
C GLN A 374 -15.38 -6.66 13.34
N LEU A 375 -14.30 -7.29 12.87
CA LEU A 375 -13.46 -8.11 13.73
C LEU A 375 -12.70 -7.27 14.76
N ASP A 376 -12.41 -5.99 14.50
CA ASP A 376 -11.79 -5.12 15.51
C ASP A 376 -12.61 -5.01 16.80
N MET A 377 -13.93 -5.12 16.73
CA MET A 377 -14.78 -5.07 17.92
C MET A 377 -14.57 -6.28 18.85
N VAL A 378 -14.14 -7.42 18.32
CA VAL A 378 -14.07 -8.70 19.03
C VAL A 378 -12.63 -9.20 19.28
N LEU A 379 -11.62 -8.63 18.61
CA LEU A 379 -10.19 -8.99 18.71
C LEU A 379 -9.51 -8.42 19.97
N SER A 380 -9.96 -8.88 21.14
CA SER A 380 -9.48 -8.42 22.46
C SER A 380 -8.14 -9.03 22.90
N SER A 381 -7.63 -10.07 22.23
CA SER A 381 -6.36 -10.73 22.57
C SER A 381 -5.73 -11.43 21.35
N ASN A 382 -4.44 -11.75 21.43
CA ASN A 382 -3.74 -12.50 20.36
C ASN A 382 -4.30 -13.93 20.21
N ALA A 383 -4.77 -14.55 21.29
CA ALA A 383 -5.46 -15.84 21.21
C ALA A 383 -6.73 -15.77 20.34
N ARG A 384 -7.48 -14.66 20.44
CA ARG A 384 -8.64 -14.42 19.55
C ARG A 384 -8.21 -14.17 18.12
N VAL A 385 -7.11 -13.46 17.88
CA VAL A 385 -6.55 -13.29 16.54
C VAL A 385 -6.31 -14.65 15.89
N ASN A 386 -5.57 -15.54 16.57
CA ASN A 386 -5.26 -16.87 16.04
C ASN A 386 -6.53 -17.70 15.78
N TRP A 387 -7.49 -17.66 16.70
CA TRP A 387 -8.77 -18.35 16.52
C TRP A 387 -9.53 -17.86 15.28
N TYR A 388 -9.61 -16.54 15.06
CA TYR A 388 -10.27 -15.99 13.87
C TYR A 388 -9.47 -16.25 12.59
N VAL A 389 -8.14 -16.32 12.65
CA VAL A 389 -7.31 -16.76 11.50
C VAL A 389 -7.70 -18.19 11.10
N GLU A 390 -7.73 -19.13 12.06
CA GLU A 390 -8.10 -20.52 11.80
C GLU A 390 -9.52 -20.65 11.27
N GLU A 391 -10.48 -19.94 11.88
CA GLU A 391 -11.87 -19.96 11.44
C GLU A 391 -12.04 -19.37 10.04
N THR A 392 -11.34 -18.28 9.72
CA THR A 392 -11.37 -17.69 8.37
C THR A 392 -10.74 -18.64 7.34
N LEU A 393 -9.63 -19.30 7.68
CA LEU A 393 -9.00 -20.28 6.80
C LEU A 393 -9.90 -21.49 6.57
N LYS A 394 -10.61 -21.96 7.58
CA LYS A 394 -11.60 -23.03 7.46
C LYS A 394 -12.79 -22.63 6.57
N GLN A 395 -13.21 -21.38 6.63
CA GLN A 395 -14.24 -20.86 5.73
C GLN A 395 -13.71 -20.79 4.30
N ILE A 396 -12.49 -20.28 4.10
CA ILE A 396 -11.83 -20.23 2.79
C ILE A 396 -11.71 -21.63 2.17
N SER A 397 -11.34 -22.65 2.96
CA SER A 397 -11.21 -24.03 2.45
C SER A 397 -12.53 -24.65 1.95
N SER A 398 -13.67 -24.02 2.22
CA SER A 398 -14.96 -24.50 1.71
C SER A 398 -15.24 -24.11 0.26
N PHE A 399 -14.51 -23.13 -0.29
CA PHE A 399 -14.72 -22.64 -1.66
C PHE A 399 -13.43 -22.39 -2.47
N VAL A 400 -12.26 -22.49 -1.84
CA VAL A 400 -10.94 -22.45 -2.49
C VAL A 400 -10.09 -23.61 -1.96
N ASN A 401 -9.35 -24.27 -2.85
CA ASN A 401 -8.38 -25.28 -2.45
C ASN A 401 -7.18 -24.59 -1.79
N ILE A 402 -6.96 -24.89 -0.51
CA ILE A 402 -5.79 -24.42 0.22
C ILE A 402 -4.61 -25.36 -0.12
N PRO A 403 -3.46 -24.83 -0.57
CA PRO A 403 -2.26 -25.62 -0.83
C PRO A 403 -1.75 -26.39 0.40
#